data_AF-U6JRC8-F1
#
_entry.id   AF-U6JRC8-F1
#
_cell.length_a   1.000
_cell.length_b   1.000
_cell.length_c   1.000
_cell.angle_alpha   90.00
_cell.angle_beta   90.00
_cell.angle_gamma   90.00
#
_symmetry.space_group_name_H-M   'P 1'
#
loop_
_entity.id
_entity.type
_entity.pdbx_description
1 polymer ?
#
loop_
_entity_poly.entity_id
_entity_poly.type
_entity_poly.pdbx_seq_one_letter_code
_entity_poly.pdbx_strand_id
1 'polypeptide(L)'
;MDIQTARGDFIEHAEFSGNKYGTSIAEVQRIASLGKICLLEIDLVGVNTLERRLQRAQEELQAAQQMSWDLQLVNDTEEEAWKELRDAVGRWFCLPLETKE
;
A
#
# COMPACT_ATOMS: atom_id res chain seq x y z
N MET A 1 -24.52 10.34 6.99
CA MET A 1 -23.86 9.65 8.11
C MET A 1 -22.42 10.13 8.12
N ASP A 2 -22.03 10.85 9.15
CA ASP A 2 -20.75 11.56 9.21
C ASP A 2 -19.62 10.63 9.65
N ILE A 3 -18.53 10.55 8.87
CA ILE A 3 -17.31 9.76 9.18
C ILE A 3 -16.67 10.20 10.51
N GLN A 4 -17.06 11.35 11.07
CA GLN A 4 -16.53 11.89 12.32
C GLN A 4 -16.77 11.02 13.57
N THR A 5 -17.51 9.91 13.47
CA THR A 5 -17.74 8.98 14.61
C THR A 5 -16.81 7.76 14.66
N ALA A 6 -15.96 7.51 13.64
CA ALA A 6 -15.20 6.27 13.49
C ALA A 6 -13.69 6.43 13.75
N ARG A 7 -13.29 7.01 14.90
CA ARG A 7 -11.86 7.05 15.27
C ARG A 7 -11.38 5.63 15.55
N GLY A 8 -10.73 5.01 14.57
CA GLY A 8 -10.07 3.72 14.70
C GLY A 8 -10.76 2.54 14.03
N ASP A 9 -11.82 2.72 13.23
CA ASP A 9 -12.46 1.61 12.50
C ASP A 9 -11.89 1.42 11.08
N PHE A 10 -11.24 2.45 10.54
CA PHE A 10 -10.71 2.49 9.18
C PHE A 10 -9.22 2.85 9.20
N ILE A 11 -8.44 2.19 8.33
CA ILE A 11 -7.01 2.46 8.10
C ILE A 11 -6.86 3.80 7.37
N GLU A 12 -7.71 4.03 6.38
CA GLU A 12 -7.78 5.26 5.61
C GLU A 12 -9.24 5.56 5.24
N HIS A 13 -9.53 6.82 4.91
CA HIS A 13 -10.82 7.22 4.36
C HIS A 13 -10.64 8.28 3.28
N ALA A 14 -11.46 8.24 2.24
CA ALA A 14 -11.45 9.20 1.14
C ALA A 14 -12.88 9.59 0.74
N GLU A 15 -13.04 10.77 0.14
CA GLU A 15 -14.30 11.19 -0.47
C GLU A 15 -14.07 11.43 -1.96
N PHE A 16 -14.85 10.76 -2.81
CA PHE A 16 -14.78 10.87 -4.26
C PHE A 16 -16.18 10.98 -4.85
N SER A 17 -16.40 12.04 -5.64
CA SER A 17 -17.71 12.35 -6.26
C SER A 17 -18.88 12.36 -5.26
N GLY A 18 -18.64 12.82 -4.03
CA GLY A 18 -19.63 12.86 -2.95
C GLY A 18 -19.88 11.52 -2.25
N ASN A 19 -19.23 10.44 -2.70
CA ASN A 19 -19.24 9.14 -2.03
C ASN A 19 -18.05 9.02 -1.09
N LYS A 20 -18.27 8.32 0.02
CA LYS A 20 -17.29 8.11 1.07
C LYS A 20 -16.78 6.68 1.01
N TYR A 21 -15.47 6.53 0.98
CA TYR A 21 -14.76 5.25 0.91
C TYR A 21 -13.82 5.14 2.10
N GLY A 22 -13.53 3.91 2.52
CA GLY A 22 -12.53 3.67 3.56
C GLY A 22 -12.17 2.20 3.66
N THR A 23 -10.94 1.95 4.06
CA THR A 23 -10.40 0.59 4.20
C THR A 23 -10.63 0.12 5.64
N SER A 24 -11.56 -0.82 5.83
CA SER A 24 -11.99 -1.28 7.16
C SER A 24 -10.93 -2.15 7.85
N ILE A 25 -10.60 -1.81 9.11
CA ILE A 25 -9.69 -2.61 9.93
C ILE A 25 -10.26 -4.01 10.17
N ALA A 26 -11.57 -4.13 10.40
CA ALA A 26 -12.22 -5.41 10.64
C ALA A 26 -12.09 -6.34 9.43
N GLU A 27 -12.14 -5.80 8.21
CA GLU A 27 -12.00 -6.61 7.01
C GLU A 27 -10.56 -7.07 6.78
N VAL A 28 -9.57 -6.22 7.06
CA VAL A 28 -8.15 -6.60 7.03
C VAL A 28 -7.88 -7.73 8.05
N GLN A 29 -8.40 -7.59 9.27
CA GLN A 29 -8.30 -8.63 10.31
C GLN A 29 -8.98 -9.94 9.88
N ARG A 30 -10.15 -9.86 9.22
CA ARG A 30 -10.87 -11.03 8.70
C ARG A 30 -10.08 -11.75 7.61
N ILE A 31 -9.44 -11.03 6.69
CA ILE A 31 -8.59 -11.63 5.65
C ILE A 31 -7.36 -12.30 6.27
N ALA A 32 -6.72 -11.63 7.24
CA ALA A 32 -5.58 -12.18 7.96
C ALA A 32 -5.95 -13.46 8.73
N SER A 33 -7.13 -13.53 9.35
CA SER A 33 -7.59 -14.73 10.07
C SER A 33 -7.89 -15.93 9.16
N LEU A 34 -8.07 -15.70 7.85
CA LEU A 34 -8.15 -16.76 6.85
C LEU A 34 -6.79 -17.29 6.40
N GLY A 35 -5.68 -16.84 7.02
CA GLY A 35 -4.33 -17.20 6.65
C GLY A 35 -3.89 -16.60 5.30
N LYS A 36 -4.54 -15.52 4.86
CA LYS A 36 -4.22 -14.83 3.61
C LYS A 36 -3.44 -13.54 3.88
N ILE A 37 -2.59 -13.17 2.93
CA ILE A 37 -1.91 -11.88 2.93
C ILE A 37 -2.89 -10.83 2.39
N CYS A 38 -3.21 -9.82 3.19
CA CYS A 38 -4.00 -8.69 2.74
C CYS A 38 -3.08 -7.69 2.02
N LEU A 39 -3.27 -7.51 0.72
CA LEU A 39 -2.55 -6.50 -0.05
C LEU A 39 -3.37 -5.20 -0.03
N LEU A 40 -2.79 -4.15 0.54
CA LEU A 40 -3.39 -2.82 0.55
C LEU A 40 -2.63 -1.93 -0.42
N GLU A 41 -3.38 -1.29 -1.31
CA GLU A 41 -2.91 -0.17 -2.12
C GLU A 41 -3.38 1.11 -1.43
N ILE A 42 -2.47 1.78 -0.73
CA ILE A 42 -2.74 3.04 -0.03
C ILE A 42 -2.17 4.16 -0.90
N ASP A 43 -3.05 4.99 -1.46
CA ASP A 43 -2.66 6.22 -2.15
C ASP A 43 -2.52 7.33 -1.10
N LEU A 44 -1.30 7.86 -0.94
CA LEU A 44 -1.02 8.90 0.04
C LEU A 44 -1.80 10.20 -0.24
N VAL A 45 -2.18 10.51 -1.50
CA VAL A 45 -2.94 11.71 -1.85
C VAL A 45 -3.77 11.56 -3.14
N GLY A 46 -5.10 11.48 -2.99
CA GLY A 46 -6.08 11.37 -4.07
C GLY A 46 -5.99 12.36 -5.26
N VAL A 47 -6.53 11.92 -6.40
CA VAL A 47 -6.36 12.38 -7.79
C VAL A 47 -6.74 13.84 -8.11
N ASN A 48 -5.90 14.55 -8.90
CA ASN A 48 -6.26 15.22 -10.18
C ASN A 48 -5.04 15.92 -10.86
N THR A 49 -5.14 16.20 -12.17
CA THR A 49 -4.27 17.04 -13.07
C THR A 49 -2.78 16.69 -13.26
N LEU A 50 -2.31 16.70 -14.53
CA LEU A 50 -0.96 16.31 -14.99
C LEU A 50 0.19 17.11 -14.35
N GLU A 51 0.07 18.44 -14.22
CA GLU A 51 1.07 19.29 -13.56
C GLU A 51 1.24 18.97 -12.07
N ARG A 52 0.15 18.52 -11.44
CA ARG A 52 0.19 18.11 -10.04
C ARG A 52 0.88 16.77 -9.85
N ARG A 53 0.96 15.91 -10.87
CA ARG A 53 1.64 14.60 -10.79
C ARG A 53 3.15 14.72 -10.51
N LEU A 54 3.82 15.70 -11.11
CA LEU A 54 5.25 15.92 -10.88
C LEU A 54 5.52 16.47 -9.46
N GLN A 55 4.71 17.43 -9.02
CA GLN A 55 4.78 17.95 -7.66
C GLN A 55 4.43 16.88 -6.61
N ARG A 56 3.44 16.02 -6.91
CA ARG A 56 3.04 14.87 -6.06
C ARG A 56 4.13 13.84 -5.94
N ALA A 57 4.77 13.46 -7.05
CA ALA A 57 5.87 12.51 -7.01
C ALA A 57 6.97 12.98 -6.06
N GLN A 58 7.23 14.30 -5.97
CA GLN A 58 8.18 14.85 -5.00
C GLN A 58 7.68 14.74 -3.55
N GLU A 59 6.41 15.03 -3.30
CA GLU A 59 5.80 14.92 -1.96
C GLU A 59 5.74 13.46 -1.48
N GLU A 60 5.36 12.53 -2.35
CA GLU A 60 5.36 11.08 -2.10
C GLU A 60 6.77 10.57 -1.81
N LEU A 61 7.78 10.99 -2.59
CA LEU A 61 9.18 10.63 -2.35
C LEU A 61 9.69 11.20 -1.02
N GLN A 62 9.33 12.44 -0.67
CA GLN A 62 9.72 13.04 0.62
C GLN A 62 9.03 12.35 1.80
N ALA A 63 7.73 12.05 1.69
CA ALA A 63 7.01 11.29 2.71
C ALA A 63 7.60 9.88 2.86
N ALA A 64 7.90 9.22 1.75
CA ALA A 64 8.55 7.91 1.76
C ALA A 64 9.94 7.98 2.42
N GLN A 65 10.72 9.03 2.21
CA GLN A 65 12.02 9.19 2.87
C GLN A 65 11.92 9.37 4.40
N GLN A 66 10.78 9.86 4.91
CA GLN A 66 10.56 10.08 6.34
C GLN A 66 9.84 8.91 7.02
N MET A 67 9.30 7.97 6.25
CA MET A 67 8.60 6.78 6.76
C MET A 67 9.56 5.60 6.96
N SER A 68 9.29 4.81 8.00
CA SER A 68 10.01 3.57 8.28
C SER A 68 9.39 2.43 7.47
N TRP A 69 9.87 2.20 6.24
CA TRP A 69 9.44 1.08 5.41
C TRP A 69 10.18 -0.21 5.77
N ASP A 70 9.49 -1.34 5.73
CA ASP A 70 10.12 -2.66 5.84
C ASP A 70 10.90 -3.06 4.58
N LEU A 71 10.52 -2.49 3.41
CA LEU A 71 11.20 -2.67 2.13
C LEU A 71 10.96 -1.46 1.23
N GLN A 72 12.03 -0.95 0.61
CA GLN A 72 11.97 0.02 -0.47
C GLN A 72 12.55 -0.63 -1.73
N LEU A 73 11.79 -0.64 -2.82
CA LEU A 73 12.18 -1.20 -4.11
C LEU A 73 12.44 -0.07 -5.11
N VAL A 74 13.66 0.02 -5.64
CA VAL A 74 14.05 0.98 -6.67
C VAL A 74 14.80 0.22 -7.76
N ASN A 75 14.15 0.03 -8.91
CA ASN A 75 14.63 -0.87 -9.96
C ASN A 75 14.38 -0.27 -11.35
N ASP A 76 15.21 -0.67 -12.32
CA ASP A 76 15.16 -0.20 -13.70
C ASP A 76 14.31 -1.11 -14.61
N THR A 77 14.00 -2.33 -14.17
CA THR A 77 13.20 -3.32 -14.91
C THR A 77 12.08 -3.94 -14.06
N GLU A 78 10.98 -4.32 -14.71
CA GLU A 78 9.86 -5.02 -14.06
C GLU A 78 10.30 -6.37 -13.49
N GLU A 79 11.13 -7.11 -14.24
CA GLU A 79 11.61 -8.43 -13.87
C GLU A 79 12.45 -8.41 -12.59
N GLU A 80 13.33 -7.42 -12.43
CA GLU A 80 14.14 -7.25 -11.21
C GLU A 80 13.26 -6.83 -10.04
N ALA A 81 12.35 -5.87 -10.24
CA ALA A 81 11.41 -5.42 -9.21
C ALA A 81 10.54 -6.56 -8.68
N TRP A 82 10.00 -7.39 -9.60
CA TRP A 82 9.19 -8.54 -9.24
C TRP A 82 9.98 -9.57 -8.46
N LYS A 83 11.19 -9.90 -8.91
CA LYS A 83 12.06 -10.87 -8.23
C LYS A 83 12.36 -10.43 -6.81
N GLU A 84 12.76 -9.18 -6.61
CA GLU A 84 13.09 -8.65 -5.28
C GLU A 84 11.89 -8.60 -4.34
N LEU A 85 10.73 -8.12 -4.83
CA LEU A 85 9.49 -8.11 -4.07
C LEU A 85 9.10 -9.52 -3.63
N ARG A 86 9.09 -10.46 -4.58
CA ARG A 86 8.74 -11.86 -4.33
C ARG A 86 9.68 -12.50 -3.33
N ASP A 87 10.99 -12.30 -3.47
CA ASP A 87 11.97 -12.89 -2.57
C ASP A 87 11.85 -12.30 -1.15
N ALA A 88 11.55 -11.00 -1.02
CA ALA A 88 11.29 -10.37 0.27
C ALA A 88 10.01 -10.90 0.94
N VAL A 89 8.88 -10.90 0.21
CA VAL A 89 7.61 -11.46 0.68
C VAL A 89 7.77 -12.94 1.05
N GLY A 90 8.48 -13.71 0.23
CA GLY A 90 8.76 -15.12 0.50
C GLY A 90 9.54 -15.33 1.78
N ARG A 91 10.51 -14.47 2.11
CA ARG A 91 11.19 -14.50 3.40
C ARG A 91 10.27 -14.13 4.56
N TRP A 92 9.48 -13.07 4.43
CA TRP A 92 8.59 -12.58 5.50
C TRP A 92 7.50 -13.58 5.89
N PHE A 93 6.94 -14.27 4.91
CA PHE A 93 5.85 -15.22 5.11
C PHE A 93 6.30 -16.68 5.01
N CYS A 94 7.62 -16.93 4.96
CA CYS A 94 8.22 -18.26 4.84
C CYS A 94 7.64 -19.09 3.67
N LEU A 95 7.41 -18.45 2.53
CA LEU A 95 6.92 -19.11 1.32
C LEU A 95 8.07 -19.78 0.55
N PRO A 96 7.78 -20.80 -0.29
CA PRO A 96 8.79 -21.42 -1.14
C PRO A 96 9.44 -20.37 -2.06
N LEU A 97 10.77 -20.23 -1.98
CA LEU A 97 11.55 -19.39 -2.89
C LEU A 97 11.98 -20.23 -4.09
N GLU A 98 11.81 -19.69 -5.30
CA GLU A 98 12.35 -20.30 -6.51
C GLU A 98 13.88 -20.25 -6.47
N THR A 99 14.52 -21.38 -6.26
CA THR A 99 15.96 -21.55 -6.52
C THR A 99 16.15 -21.75 -8.01
N LYS A 100 16.79 -20.79 -8.69
CA LYS A 100 17.30 -21.03 -10.04
C LYS A 100 18.39 -22.11 -9.94
N GLU A 101 18.17 -23.24 -10.61
CA GLU A 101 19.23 -24.19 -11.00
C GLU A 101 20.18 -23.54 -12.02
#